data_AF-A0ABD8A7H5-F1
#
_entry.id   AF-A0ABD8A7H5-F1
#
_cell.length_a   1.000
_cell.length_b   1.000
_cell.length_c   1.000
_cell.angle_alpha   90.00
_cell.angle_beta   90.00
_cell.angle_gamma   90.00
#
_symmetry.space_group_name_H-M   'P 1'
#
loop_
_entity.id
_entity.type
_entity.pdbx_description
1 polymer ?
#
loop_
_entity_poly.entity_id
_entity_poly.type
_entity_poly.pdbx_seq_one_letter_code
_entity_poly.pdbx_strand_id
1 'polypeptide(L)' 'MTVRDLLAACNVESPDMVSVEHNGTILNRSEFPTVVVREGDVIEFLYFVGGGSLS' A
#
# COMPACT_ATOMS: atom_id res chain seq x y z
N MET A 1 -5.81 3.47 12.94
CA MET A 1 -5.89 2.54 11.79
C MET A 1 -4.48 2.30 11.31
N THR A 2 -4.06 1.04 11.20
CA THR A 2 -2.75 0.72 10.60
C THR A 2 -2.85 0.72 9.07
N VAL A 3 -1.72 0.70 8.38
CA VAL A 3 -1.70 0.51 6.92
C VAL A 3 -2.35 -0.82 6.53
N ARG A 4 -2.11 -1.89 7.30
CA ARG A 4 -2.79 -3.18 7.10
C ARG A 4 -4.30 -3.07 7.20
N ASP A 5 -4.81 -2.38 8.23
CA ASP A 5 -6.25 -2.18 8.41
C ASP A 5 -6.84 -1.34 7.28
N LEU A 6 -6.11 -0.32 6.82
CA LEU A 6 -6.51 0.52 5.70
C LEU A 6 -6.63 -0.28 4.39
N LEU A 7 -5.66 -1.14 4.08
CA LEU A 7 -5.73 -2.03 2.91
C LEU A 7 -6.97 -2.93 2.94
N ALA A 8 -7.29 -3.48 4.12
CA ALA A 8 -8.49 -4.29 4.31
C ALA A 8 -9.78 -3.46 4.16
N ALA A 9 -9.82 -2.25 4.72
CA ALA A 9 -10.96 -1.35 4.61
C ALA A 9 -11.20 -0.86 3.17
N CYS A 10 -10.13 -0.69 2.39
CA CYS A 10 -10.19 -0.36 0.96
C CYS A 10 -10.47 -1.58 0.06
N ASN A 11 -10.63 -2.77 0.65
CA ASN A 11 -10.94 -4.00 -0.06
C ASN A 11 -9.95 -4.33 -1.19
N VAL A 12 -8.65 -4.05 -0.95
CA VAL A 12 -7.58 -4.29 -1.91
C VAL A 12 -7.50 -5.79 -2.23
N GLU A 13 -7.70 -6.14 -3.50
CA GLU A 13 -7.81 -7.54 -3.95
C GLU A 13 -6.52 -8.34 -3.76
N SER A 14 -5.36 -7.69 -3.83
CA SER A 14 -4.04 -8.35 -3.75
C SER A 14 -3.08 -7.57 -2.85
N PRO A 15 -3.25 -7.63 -1.52
CA PRO A 15 -2.39 -6.93 -0.56
C PRO A 15 -0.93 -7.41 -0.58
N ASP A 16 -0.67 -8.59 -1.14
CA ASP A 16 0.68 -9.11 -1.36
C ASP A 16 1.33 -8.61 -2.67
N MET A 17 0.58 -7.96 -3.55
CA MET A 17 1.06 -7.38 -4.80
C MET A 17 1.01 -5.85 -4.83
N VAL A 18 0.53 -5.23 -3.75
CA VAL A 18 0.53 -3.77 -3.59
C VAL A 18 1.80 -3.32 -2.86
N SER A 19 2.39 -2.23 -3.35
CA SER A 19 3.38 -1.43 -2.63
C SER A 19 2.67 -0.21 -2.04
N VAL A 20 3.02 0.17 -0.81
CA VAL A 20 2.39 1.30 -0.13
C VAL A 20 3.42 2.40 0.11
N GLU A 21 3.10 3.60 -0.33
CA GLU A 21 3.84 4.81 0.01
C GLU A 21 3.10 5.58 1.11
N HIS A 22 3.83 6.03 2.12
CA HIS A 22 3.33 6.88 3.19
C HIS A 22 4.15 8.17 3.22
N ASN A 23 3.51 9.30 2.93
CA ASN A 23 4.12 10.63 2.95
C ASN A 23 5.44 10.71 2.16
N GLY A 24 5.51 10.14 0.94
CA GLY A 24 6.73 10.16 0.13
C GLY A 24 7.70 9.00 0.38
N THR A 25 7.38 8.09 1.32
CA THR A 25 8.28 6.99 1.72
C THR A 25 7.63 5.64 1.48
N ILE A 26 8.28 4.78 0.69
CA ILE A 26 7.85 3.39 0.48
C ILE A 26 8.05 2.58 1.77
N LEU A 27 6.98 1.95 2.22
CA LEU A 27 6.99 1.07 3.39
C LEU A 27 7.34 -0.36 3.00
N ASN A 28 8.12 -1.04 3.85
CA ASN A 28 8.24 -2.49 3.77
C ASN A 28 6.95 -3.15 4.23
N ARG A 29 6.60 -4.28 3.63
CA ARG A 29 5.37 -5.01 3.97
C ARG A 29 5.30 -5.43 5.45
N SER A 30 6.45 -5.70 6.07
CA SER A 30 6.56 -5.98 7.50
C SER A 30 6.14 -4.81 8.40
N GLU A 31 6.13 -3.59 7.87
CA GLU A 31 5.76 -2.36 8.60
C GLU A 31 4.26 -2.07 8.54
N PHE A 32 3.52 -2.72 7.62
CA PHE A 32 2.08 -2.48 7.45
C PHE A 32 1.25 -2.67 8.73
N PRO A 33 1.50 -3.65 9.61
CA PRO A 33 0.74 -3.80 10.86
C PRO A 33 1.18 -2.82 11.97
N THR A 34 2.28 -2.08 11.80
CA THR A 34 2.82 -1.20 12.86
C THR A 34 2.72 0.29 12.52
N VAL A 35 2.74 0.64 11.24
CA VAL A 35 2.60 2.03 10.80
C VAL A 35 1.15 2.46 10.94
N VAL A 36 0.93 3.50 11.75
CA VAL A 36 -0.39 4.08 12.01
C VAL A 36 -0.63 5.26 11.09
N VAL A 37 -1.73 5.22 10.35
CA VAL A 37 -2.21 6.30 9.50
C VAL A 37 -2.98 7.32 10.34
N ARG A 38 -2.63 8.60 10.21
CA ARG A 38 -3.26 9.73 10.90
C ARG A 38 -3.98 10.66 9.93
N GLU A 39 -4.84 11.50 10.48
CA GLU A 39 -5.47 12.57 9.69
C GLU A 39 -4.39 13.50 9.11
N GLY A 40 -4.48 13.77 7.81
CA GLY A 40 -3.51 14.58 7.06
C GLY A 40 -2.36 13.77 6.43
N ASP A 41 -2.23 12.48 6.73
CA ASP A 41 -1.26 11.62 6.03
C ASP A 41 -1.71 11.33 4.60
N VAL A 42 -0.74 11.28 3.69
CA VAL A 42 -0.91 10.85 2.31
C VAL A 42 -0.48 9.39 2.18
N ILE A 43 -1.39 8.56 1.69
CA ILE A 43 -1.15 7.14 1.42
C ILE A 43 -1.41 6.86 -0.05
N GLU A 44 -0.43 6.28 -0.73
CA GLU A 44 -0.55 5.87 -2.14
C GLU A 44 -0.39 4.37 -2.28
N PHE A 45 -1.28 3.75 -3.06
CA PHE A 45 -1.25 2.34 -3.39
C PHE A 45 -0.72 2.16 -4.81
N LEU A 46 0.44 1.53 -4.91
CA LEU A 46 1.14 1.29 -6.16
C LEU A 46 0.98 -0.19 -6.54
N TYR A 47 0.36 -0.43 -7.68
CA TYR A 47 0.21 -1.77 -8.25
C TYR A 47 1.20 -1.93 -9.41
N PHE A 48 2.07 -2.93 -9.32
CA PHE A 48 2.87 -3.34 -10.48
C PHE A 48 1.95 -4.07 -11.47
N VAL A 49 1.34 -3.33 -12.38
CA VAL A 49 0.76 -3.91 -13.60
C VAL A 49 1.93 -4.31 -14.50
N GLY A 50 2.42 -5.53 -14.32
CA GLY A 50 3.34 -6.19 -15.24
C GLY A 50 2.65 -6.42 -16.60
N GLY A 51 2.66 -5.39 -17.44
CA GLY A 51 2.01 -5.38 -18.75
C GLY A 51 2.87 -4.71 -19.81
N GLY A 52 4.19 -4.89 -19.74
CA GLY A 52 5.02 -4.77 -20.93
C GLY A 52 4.70 -5.97 -21.82
N SER A 53 3.73 -5.83 -22.71
CA SER A 53 3.61 -6.73 -23.85
C SER A 53 4.92 -6.66 -24.63
N LEU A 54 5.76 -7.68 -24.50
CA LEU A 54 6.74 -7.99 -25.54
C LEU A 54 5.97 -8.74 -26.64
N SER A 55 5.23 -7.99 -27.45
CA SER A 55 4.90 -8.34 -28.84
C SER A 55 4.18 -7.19 -29.54
#